data_AF-A0A7S3C5F5-F1
#
_entry.id   AF-A0A7S3C5F5-F1
#
_cell.length_a   1.000
_cell.length_b   1.000
_cell.length_c   1.000
_cell.angle_alpha   90.00
_cell.angle_beta   90.00
_cell.angle_gamma   90.00
#
_symmetry.space_group_name_H-M   'P 1'
#
loop_
_entity.id
_entity.type
_entity.pdbx_description
1 polymer ?
#
loop_
_entity_poly.entity_id
_entity_poly.type
_entity_poly.pdbx_seq_one_letter_code
_entity_poly.pdbx_strand_id
1 'polypeptide(L)'
;QPSAGADPAILYLGPDNSTRVTNELEVLALLESYNRTVYKMDMLASMTFDLVVRTTAAVGVLVSVTGAALTNAVLLPPGGAVYELLPYRWGWKGIDRMHWNLTRNSADIHHFAWRATNGSEVRFDHPRTMEKYSGWMPSECTTRECIGAHARTRFRVDLGELKALLDQTLPRIESGSQVWEHPWPPIDSPEEARLLERERDEV
;
A
#
# COMPACT_ATOMS: atom_id res chain seq x y z
N GLN A 1 19.37 -22.41 -8.83
CA GLN A 1 18.30 -22.25 -9.84
C GLN A 1 17.26 -21.34 -9.22
N PRO A 2 16.83 -20.24 -9.86
CA PRO A 2 15.72 -19.46 -9.31
C PRO A 2 14.48 -20.35 -9.35
N SER A 3 13.86 -20.55 -8.18
CA SER A 3 12.67 -21.37 -8.01
C SER A 3 11.54 -20.85 -8.89
N ALA A 4 10.71 -21.78 -9.39
CA ALA A 4 9.50 -21.49 -10.14
C ALA A 4 8.75 -20.30 -9.51
N GLY A 5 8.65 -19.21 -10.27
CA GLY A 5 8.10 -17.94 -9.83
C GLY A 5 6.70 -18.11 -9.26
N ALA A 6 6.40 -17.27 -8.29
CA ALA A 6 5.06 -17.13 -7.73
C ALA A 6 3.97 -17.18 -8.81
N ASP A 7 2.81 -17.77 -8.49
CA ASP A 7 1.64 -17.71 -9.37
C ASP A 7 1.39 -16.24 -9.76
N PRO A 8 1.27 -15.90 -11.05
CA PRO A 8 1.09 -14.52 -11.47
C PRO A 8 -0.26 -13.91 -11.01
N ALA A 9 -1.10 -14.66 -10.29
CA ALA A 9 -2.29 -14.17 -9.64
C ALA A 9 -2.03 -12.98 -8.69
N ILE A 10 -3.04 -12.12 -8.60
CA ILE A 10 -3.06 -10.92 -7.76
C ILE A 10 -4.05 -11.15 -6.63
N LEU A 11 -3.62 -10.95 -5.38
CA LEU A 11 -4.51 -10.81 -4.24
C LEU A 11 -4.74 -9.33 -3.96
N TYR A 12 -5.97 -8.87 -4.13
CA TYR A 12 -6.42 -7.61 -3.53
C TYR A 12 -6.92 -7.91 -2.11
N LEU A 13 -6.17 -7.44 -1.11
CA LEU A 13 -6.51 -7.58 0.29
C LEU A 13 -7.11 -6.27 0.80
N GLY A 14 -8.44 -6.24 0.90
CA GLY A 14 -9.21 -5.12 1.41
C GLY A 14 -8.96 -4.90 2.90
N PRO A 15 -8.91 -3.63 3.35
CA PRO A 15 -8.81 -3.29 4.77
C PRO A 15 -10.03 -3.80 5.54
N ASP A 16 -9.93 -3.83 6.88
CA ASP A 16 -11.13 -3.96 7.71
C ASP A 16 -12.07 -2.76 7.47
N ASN A 17 -13.29 -2.81 8.02
CA ASN A 17 -14.35 -1.82 7.76
C ASN A 17 -13.98 -0.33 8.02
N SER A 18 -12.80 -0.03 8.57
CA SER A 18 -12.36 1.30 9.00
C SER A 18 -11.80 2.19 7.87
N THR A 19 -10.94 1.69 6.99
CA THR A 19 -10.40 2.44 5.83
C THR A 19 -11.06 1.91 4.56
N ARG A 20 -11.40 2.74 3.57
CA ARG A 20 -12.05 2.25 2.33
C ARG A 20 -11.54 2.93 1.07
N VAL A 21 -11.18 2.11 0.07
CA VAL A 21 -11.00 2.56 -1.31
C VAL A 21 -12.38 2.79 -1.93
N THR A 22 -12.70 4.05 -2.25
CA THR A 22 -14.02 4.47 -2.75
C THR A 22 -14.30 4.01 -4.18
N ASN A 23 -13.26 3.77 -4.97
CA ASN A 23 -13.32 3.25 -6.33
C ASN A 23 -12.73 1.85 -6.46
N GLU A 24 -12.91 1.00 -5.44
CA GLU A 24 -12.38 -0.36 -5.38
C GLU A 24 -12.75 -1.20 -6.61
N LEU A 25 -13.97 -1.11 -7.11
CA LEU A 25 -14.39 -1.85 -8.31
C LEU A 25 -13.59 -1.44 -9.55
N GLU A 26 -13.22 -0.17 -9.67
CA GLU A 26 -12.39 0.31 -10.77
C GLU A 26 -10.93 -0.14 -10.60
N VAL A 27 -10.43 -0.21 -9.36
CA VAL A 27 -9.11 -0.77 -9.04
C VAL A 27 -9.07 -2.26 -9.40
N LEU A 28 -10.06 -3.04 -9.00
CA LEU A 28 -10.15 -4.46 -9.35
C LEU A 28 -10.20 -4.67 -10.86
N ALA A 29 -11.03 -3.89 -11.58
CA ALA A 29 -11.10 -3.94 -13.04
C ALA A 29 -9.75 -3.58 -13.72
N LEU A 30 -9.00 -2.61 -13.16
CA LEU A 30 -7.65 -2.31 -13.62
C LEU A 30 -6.71 -3.51 -13.41
N LEU A 31 -6.72 -4.14 -12.24
CA LEU A 31 -5.89 -5.31 -11.95
C LEU A 31 -6.23 -6.49 -12.86
N GLU A 32 -7.52 -6.73 -13.11
CA GLU A 32 -8.00 -7.78 -14.03
C GLU A 32 -7.55 -7.54 -15.48
N SER A 33 -7.32 -6.27 -15.87
CA SER A 33 -6.86 -5.93 -17.23
C SER A 33 -5.47 -6.46 -17.58
N TYR A 34 -4.67 -6.90 -16.60
CA TYR A 34 -3.36 -7.50 -16.81
C TYR A 34 -3.41 -9.00 -17.20
N ASN A 35 -4.60 -9.53 -17.52
CA ASN A 35 -4.81 -10.95 -17.83
C ASN A 35 -4.28 -11.85 -16.70
N ARG A 36 -4.62 -11.50 -15.46
CA ARG A 36 -4.28 -12.25 -14.24
C ARG A 36 -5.55 -12.63 -13.50
N THR A 37 -5.51 -13.76 -12.80
CA THR A 37 -6.55 -14.08 -11.84
C THR A 37 -6.44 -13.10 -10.67
N VAL A 38 -7.51 -12.36 -10.40
CA VAL A 38 -7.58 -11.45 -9.26
C VAL A 38 -8.45 -12.07 -8.18
N TYR A 39 -7.86 -12.38 -7.03
CA TYR A 39 -8.56 -12.78 -5.83
C TYR A 39 -8.83 -11.55 -4.98
N LYS A 40 -10.09 -11.37 -4.56
CA LYS A 40 -10.43 -10.36 -3.55
C LYS A 40 -10.64 -11.04 -2.21
N MET A 41 -10.02 -10.50 -1.17
CA MET A 41 -10.25 -10.89 0.21
C MET A 41 -10.41 -9.64 1.07
N ASP A 42 -11.48 -9.55 1.86
CA ASP A 42 -11.66 -8.47 2.84
C ASP A 42 -11.28 -8.99 4.23
N MET A 43 -10.41 -8.29 4.96
CA MET A 43 -9.97 -8.73 6.29
C MET A 43 -11.11 -8.61 7.32
N LEU A 44 -11.87 -9.69 7.48
CA LEU A 44 -12.98 -9.79 8.42
C LEU A 44 -12.54 -10.49 9.71
N ALA A 45 -13.17 -10.12 10.84
CA ALA A 45 -12.91 -10.76 12.15
C ALA A 45 -13.17 -12.28 12.16
N SER A 46 -13.97 -12.78 11.22
CA SER A 46 -14.29 -14.20 11.06
C SER A 46 -13.29 -14.98 10.20
N MET A 47 -12.30 -14.32 9.59
CA MET A 47 -11.28 -15.01 8.80
C MET A 47 -10.28 -15.75 9.69
N THR A 48 -9.93 -16.96 9.28
CA THR A 48 -8.89 -17.73 9.95
C THR A 48 -7.52 -17.33 9.43
N PHE A 49 -6.53 -17.28 10.33
CA PHE A 49 -5.14 -17.02 9.97
C PHE A 49 -4.64 -17.99 8.88
N ASP A 50 -5.00 -19.26 9.00
CA ASP A 50 -4.66 -20.32 8.05
C ASP A 50 -5.17 -20.06 6.62
N LEU A 51 -6.36 -19.48 6.46
CA LEU A 51 -6.88 -19.07 5.15
C LEU A 51 -6.06 -17.91 4.57
N VAL A 52 -5.74 -16.90 5.38
CA VAL A 52 -4.94 -15.74 4.95
C VAL A 52 -3.55 -16.20 4.51
N VAL A 53 -2.89 -17.07 5.28
CA VAL A 53 -1.57 -17.63 4.96
C VAL A 53 -1.62 -18.39 3.65
N ARG A 54 -2.53 -19.36 3.50
CA ARG A 54 -2.61 -20.17 2.28
C ARG A 54 -2.93 -19.33 1.04
N THR A 55 -3.79 -18.34 1.17
CA THR A 55 -4.17 -17.49 0.02
C THR A 55 -3.03 -16.55 -0.36
N THR A 56 -2.37 -15.93 0.62
CA THR A 56 -1.27 -15.00 0.35
C THR A 56 -0.04 -15.73 -0.21
N ALA A 57 0.28 -16.92 0.32
CA ALA A 57 1.39 -17.73 -0.17
C ALA A 57 1.16 -18.33 -1.57
N ALA A 58 -0.08 -18.31 -2.06
CA ALA A 58 -0.46 -18.85 -3.37
C ALA A 58 -0.48 -17.79 -4.48
N VAL A 59 -0.18 -16.52 -4.19
CA VAL A 59 -0.16 -15.43 -5.18
C VAL A 59 1.24 -14.81 -5.29
N GLY A 60 1.51 -14.16 -6.41
CA GLY A 60 2.76 -13.42 -6.64
C GLY A 60 2.65 -11.93 -6.42
N VAL A 61 1.44 -11.39 -6.40
CA VAL A 61 1.20 -9.97 -6.19
C VAL A 61 0.17 -9.75 -5.09
N LEU A 62 0.51 -8.89 -4.12
CA LEU A 62 -0.40 -8.38 -3.11
C LEU A 62 -0.67 -6.90 -3.37
N VAL A 63 -1.94 -6.53 -3.50
CA VAL A 63 -2.40 -5.14 -3.52
C VAL A 63 -3.21 -4.91 -2.27
N SER A 64 -2.83 -3.94 -1.43
CA SER A 64 -3.55 -3.70 -0.18
C SER A 64 -3.36 -2.29 0.33
N VAL A 65 -4.31 -1.85 1.15
CA VAL A 65 -4.26 -0.56 1.83
C VAL A 65 -3.27 -0.61 2.99
N THR A 66 -2.57 0.51 3.25
CA THR A 66 -1.67 0.63 4.40
C THR A 66 -2.33 0.18 5.70
N GLY A 67 -1.59 -0.57 6.51
CA GLY A 67 -2.02 -0.98 7.85
C GLY A 67 -1.91 -2.47 8.08
N ALA A 68 -2.75 -2.99 8.98
CA ALA A 68 -2.62 -4.36 9.49
C ALA A 68 -2.66 -5.43 8.39
N ALA A 69 -3.43 -5.21 7.33
CA ALA A 69 -3.52 -6.14 6.20
C ALA A 69 -2.17 -6.34 5.50
N LEU A 70 -1.31 -5.32 5.44
CA LEU A 70 0.01 -5.41 4.81
C LEU A 70 1.07 -6.13 5.64
N THR A 71 0.81 -6.42 6.91
CA THR A 71 1.69 -7.31 7.68
C THR A 71 1.77 -8.71 7.07
N ASN A 72 0.78 -9.11 6.26
CA ASN A 72 0.77 -10.38 5.53
C ASN A 72 1.72 -10.41 4.33
N ALA A 73 2.31 -9.28 3.92
CA ALA A 73 3.25 -9.22 2.81
C ALA A 73 4.40 -10.22 2.94
N VAL A 74 4.88 -10.48 4.16
CA VAL A 74 5.96 -11.44 4.44
C VAL A 74 5.62 -12.89 4.12
N LEU A 75 4.34 -13.19 3.86
CA LEU A 75 3.85 -14.51 3.49
C LEU A 75 3.89 -14.75 1.98
N LEU A 76 4.19 -13.71 1.19
CA LEU A 76 4.39 -13.85 -0.25
C LEU A 76 5.57 -14.80 -0.53
N PRO A 77 5.49 -15.59 -1.60
CA PRO A 77 6.64 -16.35 -2.08
C PRO A 77 7.80 -15.42 -2.49
N PRO A 78 9.04 -15.95 -2.50
CA PRO A 78 10.20 -15.21 -3.00
C PRO A 78 9.99 -14.73 -4.45
N GLY A 79 10.42 -13.51 -4.75
CA GLY A 79 10.16 -12.79 -5.99
C GLY A 79 8.78 -12.12 -6.05
N GLY A 80 7.97 -12.22 -5.00
CA GLY A 80 6.65 -11.61 -4.93
C GLY A 80 6.70 -10.07 -4.86
N ALA A 81 5.56 -9.43 -5.12
CA ALA A 81 5.43 -7.99 -5.14
C ALA A 81 4.28 -7.47 -4.29
N VAL A 82 4.49 -6.35 -3.62
CA VAL A 82 3.50 -5.60 -2.86
C VAL A 82 3.26 -4.26 -3.55
N TYR A 83 1.99 -3.90 -3.72
CA TYR A 83 1.54 -2.57 -4.11
C TYR A 83 0.67 -2.00 -2.98
N GLU A 84 1.29 -1.18 -2.14
CA GLU A 84 0.66 -0.53 -0.99
C GLU A 84 -0.11 0.71 -1.43
N LEU A 85 -1.37 0.82 -0.99
CA LEU A 85 -2.22 1.99 -1.22
C LEU A 85 -2.22 2.85 0.05
N LEU A 86 -1.55 4.01 -0.01
CA LEU A 86 -1.40 4.94 1.10
C LEU A 86 -2.57 5.96 1.07
N PRO A 87 -3.48 5.93 2.07
CA PRO A 87 -4.67 6.80 2.11
C PRO A 87 -4.36 8.27 2.48
N TYR A 88 -3.10 8.60 2.78
CA TYR A 88 -2.70 9.90 3.33
C TYR A 88 -1.83 10.68 2.36
N ARG A 89 -2.16 11.96 2.19
CA ARG A 89 -1.36 12.96 1.47
C ARG A 89 0.02 13.23 2.05
N TRP A 90 0.27 12.80 3.29
CA TRP A 90 1.51 13.07 3.99
C TRP A 90 2.02 11.84 4.75
N GLY A 91 3.32 11.81 5.07
CA GLY A 91 3.95 10.70 5.79
C GLY A 91 3.89 10.92 7.30
N TRP A 92 3.28 10.02 8.06
CA TRP A 92 3.20 10.18 9.51
C TRP A 92 4.43 9.59 10.19
N LYS A 93 5.44 10.44 10.49
CA LYS A 93 6.65 10.02 11.22
C LYS A 93 7.32 8.76 10.64
N GLY A 94 7.29 8.62 9.32
CA GLY A 94 7.86 7.46 8.61
C GLY A 94 7.10 6.13 8.80
N ILE A 95 5.89 6.12 9.37
CA ILE A 95 5.09 4.89 9.56
C ILE A 95 4.72 4.23 8.23
N ASP A 96 4.51 5.03 7.19
CA ASP A 96 4.32 4.57 5.82
C ASP A 96 5.52 3.77 5.30
N ARG A 97 6.73 3.98 5.86
CA ARG A 97 7.92 3.20 5.52
C ARG A 97 8.11 1.96 6.39
N MET A 98 7.30 1.76 7.42
CA MET A 98 7.42 0.58 8.28
C MET A 98 7.23 -0.71 7.47
N HIS A 99 6.19 -0.80 6.63
CA HIS A 99 5.94 -1.99 5.80
C HIS A 99 7.03 -2.16 4.73
N TRP A 100 7.51 -1.07 4.14
CA TRP A 100 8.64 -1.10 3.22
C TRP A 100 9.91 -1.65 3.88
N ASN A 101 10.23 -1.19 5.09
CA ASN A 101 11.36 -1.70 5.87
C ASN A 101 11.18 -3.19 6.22
N LEU A 102 9.97 -3.62 6.57
CA LEU A 102 9.66 -5.01 6.86
C LEU A 102 9.93 -5.91 5.64
N THR A 103 9.41 -5.54 4.46
CA THR A 103 9.60 -6.33 3.24
C THR A 103 11.02 -6.25 2.69
N ARG A 104 11.71 -5.11 2.85
CA ARG A 104 13.11 -4.96 2.42
C ARG A 104 14.04 -5.93 3.15
N ASN A 105 13.77 -6.22 4.42
CA ASN A 105 14.53 -7.20 5.19
C ASN A 105 14.27 -8.65 4.76
N SER A 106 13.17 -8.91 4.03
CA SER A 106 12.88 -10.23 3.45
C SER A 106 13.69 -10.52 2.19
N ALA A 107 14.51 -9.57 1.71
CA ALA A 107 15.47 -9.62 0.59
C ALA A 107 14.95 -10.06 -0.79
N ASP A 108 13.72 -10.57 -0.88
CA ASP A 108 13.14 -11.14 -2.10
C ASP A 108 11.64 -10.81 -2.23
N ILE A 109 11.17 -9.73 -1.62
CA ILE A 109 9.81 -9.20 -1.79
C ILE A 109 9.88 -7.75 -2.27
N HIS A 110 9.48 -7.52 -3.52
CA HIS A 110 9.38 -6.18 -4.09
C HIS A 110 8.27 -5.39 -3.40
N HIS A 111 8.50 -4.11 -3.14
CA HIS A 111 7.51 -3.26 -2.47
C HIS A 111 7.44 -1.89 -3.13
N PHE A 112 6.27 -1.60 -3.68
CA PHE A 112 5.90 -0.32 -4.29
C PHE A 112 4.70 0.27 -3.58
N ALA A 113 4.55 1.59 -3.67
CA ALA A 113 3.40 2.26 -3.09
C ALA A 113 2.82 3.30 -4.05
N TRP A 114 1.50 3.44 -4.00
CA TRP A 114 0.77 4.59 -4.51
C TRP A 114 0.29 5.42 -3.31
N ARG A 115 0.29 6.75 -3.44
CA ARG A 115 -0.17 7.66 -2.39
C ARG A 115 -1.20 8.62 -2.95
N ALA A 116 -2.28 8.82 -2.20
CA ALA A 116 -3.17 9.96 -2.45
C ALA A 116 -2.37 11.26 -2.29
N THR A 117 -2.27 12.10 -3.31
CA THR A 117 -1.48 13.35 -3.27
C THR A 117 -2.36 14.59 -3.17
N ASN A 118 -3.68 14.46 -3.39
CA ASN A 118 -4.58 15.61 -3.36
C ASN A 118 -5.74 15.44 -2.37
N GLY A 119 -6.30 16.57 -1.94
CA GLY A 119 -7.44 16.59 -1.01
C GLY A 119 -8.73 16.03 -1.62
N SER A 120 -8.86 15.97 -2.95
CA SER A 120 -10.03 15.38 -3.61
C SER A 120 -10.06 13.85 -3.55
N GLU A 121 -8.90 13.22 -3.42
CA GLU A 121 -8.74 11.78 -3.25
C GLU A 121 -9.07 11.33 -1.84
N VAL A 122 -9.10 12.23 -0.84
CA VAL A 122 -9.16 11.86 0.58
C VAL A 122 -10.44 12.41 1.22
N ARG A 123 -11.27 11.54 1.80
CA ARG A 123 -12.55 11.88 2.44
C ARG A 123 -12.65 11.30 3.84
N PHE A 124 -12.82 12.17 4.83
CA PHE A 124 -13.07 11.74 6.21
C PHE A 124 -14.54 11.33 6.40
N ASP A 125 -14.78 10.38 7.31
CA ASP A 125 -16.13 9.86 7.60
C ASP A 125 -17.11 10.93 8.14
N HIS A 126 -16.60 12.02 8.75
CA HIS A 126 -17.43 13.05 9.36
C HIS A 126 -17.01 14.46 8.88
N PRO A 127 -17.96 15.34 8.47
CA PRO A 127 -17.65 16.70 8.01
C PRO A 127 -16.78 17.53 8.96
N ARG A 128 -17.09 17.51 10.26
CA ARG A 128 -16.26 18.15 11.30
C ARG A 128 -14.81 17.64 11.34
N THR A 129 -14.59 16.35 11.12
CA THR A 129 -13.25 15.76 11.05
C THR A 129 -12.52 16.24 9.82
N MET A 130 -13.22 16.35 8.68
CA MET A 130 -12.68 16.94 7.46
C MET A 130 -12.30 18.41 7.67
N GLU A 131 -13.21 19.23 8.20
CA GLU A 131 -12.95 20.65 8.50
C GLU A 131 -11.76 20.82 9.45
N LYS A 132 -11.67 19.95 10.47
CA LYS A 132 -10.60 20.00 11.48
C LYS A 132 -9.24 19.56 10.91
N TYR A 133 -9.16 18.43 10.22
CA TYR A 133 -7.87 17.80 9.89
C TYR A 133 -7.46 17.88 8.41
N SER A 134 -8.36 18.25 7.49
CA SER A 134 -8.04 18.31 6.04
C SER A 134 -7.02 19.38 5.69
N GLY A 135 -6.83 20.39 6.54
CA GLY A 135 -5.79 21.42 6.38
C GLY A 135 -4.47 21.06 7.07
N TRP A 136 -4.49 20.10 8.01
CA TRP A 136 -3.37 19.89 8.91
C TRP A 136 -2.16 19.26 8.22
N MET A 137 -1.01 19.77 8.63
CA MET A 137 0.30 19.19 8.39
C MET A 137 0.55 18.03 9.37
N PRO A 138 1.48 17.14 9.05
CA PRO A 138 1.82 15.97 9.87
C PRO A 138 2.28 16.35 11.27
N SER A 139 3.04 17.44 11.37
CA SER A 139 3.55 18.01 12.62
C SER A 139 2.43 18.48 13.54
N GLU A 140 1.25 18.79 13.00
CA GLU A 140 0.06 19.17 13.76
C GLU A 140 -0.73 17.94 14.24
N CYS A 141 -0.60 16.81 13.55
CA CYS A 141 -1.30 15.56 13.85
C CYS A 141 -0.57 14.71 14.91
N THR A 142 -0.56 15.20 16.15
CA THR A 142 0.16 14.57 17.28
C THR A 142 -0.73 13.77 18.22
N THR A 143 -2.06 13.89 18.10
CA THR A 143 -3.02 13.27 19.02
C THR A 143 -3.57 11.96 18.46
N ARG A 144 -3.93 11.03 19.36
CA ARG A 144 -4.62 9.78 19.01
C ARG A 144 -5.91 10.02 18.23
N GLU A 145 -6.60 11.12 18.50
CA GLU A 145 -7.82 11.51 17.78
C GLU A 145 -7.52 11.79 16.30
N CYS A 146 -6.47 12.58 16.02
CA CYS A 146 -6.06 12.89 14.65
C CYS A 146 -5.60 11.62 13.91
N ILE A 147 -4.74 10.81 14.55
CA ILE A 147 -4.26 9.54 13.97
C ILE A 147 -5.43 8.61 13.65
N GLY A 148 -6.37 8.48 14.58
CA GLY A 148 -7.56 7.67 14.37
C GLY A 148 -8.49 8.21 13.28
N ALA A 149 -8.59 9.53 13.12
CA ALA A 149 -9.35 10.15 12.04
C ALA A 149 -8.74 9.82 10.68
N HIS A 150 -7.42 9.92 10.57
CA HIS A 150 -6.69 9.52 9.38
C HIS A 150 -6.85 8.01 9.13
N ALA A 151 -6.67 7.14 10.12
CA ALA A 151 -6.87 5.69 10.00
C ALA A 151 -8.29 5.23 9.59
N ARG A 152 -9.26 6.14 9.48
CA ARG A 152 -10.61 5.85 8.97
C ARG A 152 -10.94 6.57 7.67
N THR A 153 -9.93 7.15 7.02
CA THR A 153 -10.17 7.97 5.85
C THR A 153 -10.54 7.08 4.68
N ARG A 154 -11.54 7.50 3.92
CA ARG A 154 -11.86 6.88 2.65
C ARG A 154 -11.07 7.60 1.58
N PHE A 155 -10.60 6.87 0.58
CA PHE A 155 -9.83 7.51 -0.46
C PHE A 155 -10.13 6.96 -1.85
N ARG A 156 -9.90 7.76 -2.87
CA ARG A 156 -10.00 7.37 -4.28
C ARG A 156 -8.60 7.16 -4.81
N VAL A 157 -8.34 6.00 -5.39
CA VAL A 157 -7.07 5.70 -6.05
C VAL A 157 -7.05 6.35 -7.43
N ASP A 158 -5.97 7.07 -7.75
CA ASP A 158 -5.71 7.48 -9.13
C ASP A 158 -5.31 6.25 -9.95
N LEU A 159 -6.20 5.83 -10.85
CA LEU A 159 -5.99 4.65 -11.66
C LEU A 159 -4.90 4.85 -12.71
N GLY A 160 -4.68 6.09 -13.17
CA GLY A 160 -3.64 6.41 -14.13
C GLY A 160 -2.25 6.24 -13.50
N GLU A 161 -2.06 6.76 -12.29
CA GLU A 161 -0.82 6.60 -11.53
C GLU A 161 -0.59 5.15 -11.10
N LEU A 162 -1.63 4.48 -10.58
CA LEU A 162 -1.52 3.06 -10.21
C LEU A 162 -1.18 2.20 -11.44
N LYS A 163 -1.81 2.47 -12.59
CA LYS A 163 -1.50 1.77 -13.84
C LYS A 163 -0.06 2.04 -14.29
N ALA A 164 0.39 3.29 -14.24
CA ALA A 164 1.76 3.64 -14.64
C ALA A 164 2.79 2.92 -13.76
N LEU A 165 2.53 2.83 -12.46
CA LEU A 165 3.34 2.06 -11.51
C LEU A 165 3.39 0.57 -11.93
N LEU A 166 2.23 -0.07 -12.08
CA LEU A 166 2.12 -1.47 -12.48
C LEU A 166 2.78 -1.77 -13.83
N ASP A 167 2.57 -0.93 -14.84
CA ASP A 167 3.17 -1.06 -16.17
C ASP A 167 4.70 -1.00 -16.12
N GLN A 168 5.26 -0.20 -15.22
CA GLN A 168 6.71 -0.03 -15.08
C GLN A 168 7.36 -1.18 -14.30
N THR A 169 6.69 -1.70 -13.27
CA THR A 169 7.30 -2.63 -12.31
C THR A 169 6.93 -4.09 -12.58
N LEU A 170 5.68 -4.39 -12.91
CA LEU A 170 5.20 -5.77 -13.01
C LEU A 170 5.94 -6.61 -14.07
N PRO A 171 6.14 -6.14 -15.32
CA PRO A 171 6.87 -6.93 -16.32
C PRO A 171 8.33 -7.22 -15.93
N ARG A 172 8.95 -6.30 -15.19
CA ARG A 172 10.34 -6.45 -14.73
C ARG A 172 10.45 -7.52 -13.65
N ILE A 173 9.53 -7.52 -12.69
CA ILE A 173 9.47 -8.54 -11.63
C ILE A 173 9.24 -9.91 -12.25
N GLU A 174 8.31 -10.01 -13.20
CA GLU A 174 8.01 -11.26 -13.91
C GLU A 174 9.19 -11.80 -14.72
N SER A 175 10.06 -10.91 -15.21
CA SER A 175 11.32 -11.31 -15.86
C SER A 175 12.40 -11.79 -14.88
N GLY A 176 12.12 -11.80 -13.58
CA GLY A 176 13.07 -12.11 -12.52
C GLY A 176 14.05 -10.97 -12.22
N SER A 177 13.76 -9.75 -12.69
CA SER A 177 14.59 -8.59 -12.38
C SER A 177 14.39 -8.18 -10.93
N GLN A 178 15.49 -7.95 -10.23
CA GLN A 178 15.42 -7.35 -8.91
C GLN A 178 15.12 -5.84 -9.02
N VAL A 179 13.87 -5.47 -8.77
CA VAL A 179 13.40 -4.07 -8.80
C VAL A 179 13.29 -3.52 -7.39
N TRP A 180 14.39 -2.99 -6.87
CA TRP A 180 14.46 -2.36 -5.53
C TRP A 180 14.37 -0.83 -5.58
N GLU A 181 14.69 -0.25 -6.74
CA GLU A 181 14.93 1.19 -6.90
C GLU A 181 13.77 1.90 -7.61
N HIS A 182 12.53 1.62 -7.21
CA HIS A 182 11.41 2.48 -7.61
C HIS A 182 11.28 3.62 -6.59
N PRO A 183 11.15 4.89 -7.03
CA PRO A 183 10.93 6.01 -6.12
C PRO A 183 9.72 5.75 -5.21
N TRP A 184 9.91 5.95 -3.90
CA TRP A 184 8.79 6.00 -2.96
C TRP A 184 7.93 7.22 -3.31
N PRO A 185 6.59 7.12 -3.29
CA PRO A 185 5.73 8.24 -3.64
C PRO A 185 6.06 9.48 -2.78
N PRO A 186 6.13 10.67 -3.39
CA PRO A 186 6.56 11.88 -2.71
C PRO A 186 5.66 12.21 -1.53
N ILE A 187 6.22 12.93 -0.58
CA ILE A 187 5.48 13.51 0.55
C ILE A 187 5.34 15.00 0.25
N ASP A 188 4.15 15.55 0.44
CA ASP A 188 3.86 16.95 0.14
C ASP A 188 4.73 17.96 0.93
N SER A 189 5.43 17.52 1.98
CA SER A 189 6.30 18.38 2.80
C SER A 189 7.80 18.19 2.48
N PRO A 190 8.48 19.23 1.95
CA PRO A 190 9.94 19.20 1.75
C PRO A 190 10.76 19.05 3.03
N GLU A 191 10.23 19.47 4.18
CA GLU A 191 10.89 19.31 5.48
C GLU A 191 10.89 17.84 5.92
N GLU A 192 9.80 17.11 5.62
CA GLU A 192 9.71 15.67 5.89
C GLU A 192 10.52 14.85 4.91
N ALA A 193 10.54 15.22 3.62
CA ALA A 193 11.44 14.62 2.66
C ALA A 193 12.90 14.70 3.15
N ARG A 194 13.31 15.85 3.70
CA ARG A 194 14.65 16.06 4.28
C ARG A 194 14.88 15.30 5.59
N LEU A 195 13.90 15.23 6.47
CA LEU A 195 14.00 14.43 7.71
C LEU A 195 14.20 12.95 7.39
N LEU A 196 13.44 12.43 6.41
CA LEU A 196 13.57 11.05 5.94
C LEU A 196 14.87 10.80 5.17
N GLU A 197 15.37 11.78 4.41
CA GLU A 197 16.70 11.71 3.80
C GLU A 197 17.81 11.66 4.85
N ARG A 198 17.70 12.44 5.93
CA ARG A 198 18.64 12.37 7.06
C ARG A 198 18.60 11.02 7.75
N GLU A 199 17.41 10.47 8.04
CA GLU A 199 17.29 9.15 8.66
C GLU A 199 17.82 8.03 7.74
N ARG A 200 17.77 8.20 6.41
CA ARG A 200 18.38 7.28 5.45
C ARG A 200 19.91 7.29 5.50
N ASP A 201 20.51 8.47 5.69
CA ASP A 201 21.97 8.64 5.70
C ASP A 201 22.59 8.29 7.08
N GLU A 202 21.75 8.11 8.11
CA GLU A 202 22.14 7.73 9.49
C GLU A 202 22.04 6.20 9.78
N VAL A 203 21.62 5.37 8.80
CA VAL A 203 21.54 3.88 8.89
C VAL A 203 22.52 3.22 7.92
#